data_AF-A0AAW2WZY7-F1
#
_entry.id   AF-A0AAW2WZY7-F1
#
_cell.length_a   1.000
_cell.length_b   1.000
_cell.length_c   1.000
_cell.angle_alpha   90.00
_cell.angle_beta   90.00
_cell.angle_gamma   90.00
#
_symmetry.space_group_name_H-M   'P 1'
#
loop_
_entity.id
_entity.type
_entity.pdbx_description
1 polymer ?
#
loop_
_entity_poly.entity_id
_entity_poly.type
_entity_poly.pdbx_seq_one_letter_code
_entity_poly.pdbx_strand_id
1 'polypeptide(L)' 'MAHLIVHLLYEAHVGGPVQYRWMYPFERLLRGLKMKVKNKAHVEGSIVKAYLVKEIVYSLLSALSLRFFVNGTS' A
#
# COMPACT_ATOMS: atom_id res chain seq x y z
N MET A 1 -34.46 -14.50 19.17
CA MET A 1 -32.97 -14.45 19.16
C MET A 1 -32.34 -14.84 17.82
N ALA A 2 -32.90 -15.78 17.05
CA ALA A 2 -32.33 -16.17 15.74
C ALA A 2 -32.33 -15.07 14.66
N HIS A 3 -33.35 -14.19 14.66
CA HIS A 3 -33.49 -13.14 13.65
C HIS A 3 -32.39 -12.06 13.69
N LEU A 4 -31.80 -11.82 14.87
CA LEU A 4 -30.78 -10.79 15.05
C LEU A 4 -29.44 -11.20 14.42
N ILE A 5 -29.10 -12.49 14.49
CA ILE A 5 -27.85 -13.05 13.96
C ILE A 5 -27.85 -13.04 12.43
N VAL A 6 -29.01 -13.32 11.81
CA VAL A 6 -29.17 -13.28 10.35
C VAL A 6 -29.00 -11.86 9.81
N HIS A 7 -29.51 -10.85 10.52
CA HIS A 7 -29.37 -9.45 10.12
C HIS A 7 -27.92 -8.96 10.22
N LEU A 8 -27.22 -9.35 11.29
CA LEU A 8 -25.82 -8.98 11.50
C LEU A 8 -24.88 -9.56 10.42
N LEU A 9 -25.11 -10.81 10.00
CA LEU A 9 -24.37 -11.46 8.92
C LEU A 9 -24.62 -10.76 7.57
N TYR A 10 -25.85 -10.36 7.30
CA TYR A 10 -26.20 -9.62 6.09
C TYR A 10 -25.54 -8.24 6.07
N GLU A 11 -25.58 -7.49 7.17
CA GLU A 11 -24.90 -6.20 7.30
C GLU A 11 -23.36 -6.31 7.20
N ALA A 12 -22.77 -7.37 7.76
CA ALA A 12 -21.34 -7.62 7.63
C ALA A 12 -20.92 -8.00 6.20
N HIS A 13 -21.79 -8.74 5.49
CA HIS A 13 -21.55 -9.10 4.09
C HIS A 13 -21.66 -7.89 3.16
N VAL A 14 -22.70 -7.06 3.35
CA VAL A 14 -22.93 -5.84 2.55
C VAL A 14 -21.92 -4.74 2.91
N GLY A 15 -21.52 -4.65 4.17
CA GLY A 15 -20.61 -3.62 4.69
C GLY A 15 -19.14 -3.78 4.24
N GLY A 16 -18.80 -4.88 3.57
CA GLY A 16 -17.45 -5.14 3.10
C GLY A 16 -16.40 -5.24 4.23
N PRO A 17 -15.10 -5.25 3.91
CA PRO A 17 -14.06 -5.37 4.92
C PRO A 17 -14.14 -4.20 5.90
N VAL A 18 -14.35 -4.51 7.19
CA VAL A 18 -14.39 -3.53 8.31
C VAL A 18 -13.18 -2.59 8.28
N GLN A 19 -12.05 -3.05 7.76
CA GLN A 19 -10.81 -2.31 7.63
C GLN A 19 -10.96 -1.00 6.83
N TYR A 20 -11.85 -0.94 5.82
CA TYR A 20 -12.10 0.28 5.04
C TYR A 20 -13.11 1.24 5.69
N ARG A 21 -13.79 0.84 6.78
CA ARG A 21 -14.69 1.75 7.55
C ARG A 21 -13.91 2.72 8.43
N TRP A 22 -12.64 2.45 8.71
CA TRP A 22 -11.79 3.31 9.52
C TRP A 22 -11.07 4.31 8.60
N MET A 23 -11.12 5.59 8.96
CA MET A 23 -10.40 6.66 8.24
C MET A 23 -8.87 6.57 8.43
N TYR A 24 -8.45 5.94 9.53
CA TYR A 24 -7.07 5.79 9.95
C TYR A 24 -6.10 5.18 8.90
N PRO A 25 -6.43 4.08 8.18
CA PRO A 25 -5.59 3.57 7.10
C PRO A 25 -5.35 4.59 5.98
N PHE A 26 -6.37 5.37 5.59
CA PHE A 26 -6.23 6.43 4.60
C PHE A 26 -5.36 7.59 5.12
N GLU A 27 -5.57 8.02 6.35
CA GLU A 27 -4.75 9.05 6.98
C GLU A 27 -3.28 8.65 7.09
N ARG A 28 -3.01 7.39 7.44
CA ARG A 28 -1.64 6.86 7.52
C ARG A 28 -0.97 6.84 6.14
N LEU A 29 -1.70 6.44 5.10
CA LEU A 29 -1.21 6.48 3.72
C LEU A 29 -0.88 7.91 3.29
N LEU A 30 -1.81 8.85 3.49
CA LEU A 30 -1.64 10.26 3.14
C LEU A 30 -0.49 10.90 3.92
N ARG A 31 -0.30 10.54 5.19
CA ARG A 31 0.85 10.98 5.99
C ARG A 31 2.17 10.48 5.38
N GLY A 32 2.24 9.21 4.98
CA GLY A 32 3.41 8.65 4.31
C GLY A 32 3.71 9.33 2.97
N LEU A 33 2.67 9.69 2.21
CA LEU A 33 2.80 10.43 0.96
C LEU A 33 3.28 11.86 1.20
N LYS A 34 2.71 12.58 2.17
CA LYS A 34 3.14 13.94 2.55
C LYS A 34 4.63 14.00 2.91
N MET A 35 5.18 13.00 3.58
CA MET A 35 6.62 12.93 3.89
C MET A 35 7.50 12.70 2.66
N LYS A 36 6.95 12.13 1.58
CA LYS A 36 7.67 11.91 0.31
C LYS A 36 7.62 13.10 -0.63
N VAL A 37 6.73 14.07 -0.39
CA VAL A 37 6.62 15.28 -1.21
C VAL A 37 7.79 16.21 -0.89
N LYS A 38 8.80 16.22 -1.76
CA LYS A 38 9.94 17.15 -1.65
C LYS A 38 9.64 18.51 -2.29
N ASN A 39 8.76 18.54 -3.29
CA ASN A 39 8.33 19.78 -3.96
C ASN A 39 6.84 20.05 -3.72
N LYS A 40 6.53 21.07 -2.91
CA LYS A 40 5.14 21.48 -2.61
C LYS A 40 4.46 22.22 -3.78
N ALA A 41 5.22 22.74 -4.76
CA ALA A 41 4.66 23.41 -5.93
C ALA A 41 3.97 22.42 -6.89
N HIS A 42 4.46 21.17 -6.95
CA HIS A 42 3.89 20.09 -7.76
C HIS A 42 3.82 18.80 -6.96
N VAL A 43 2.80 18.69 -6.12
CA VAL A 43 2.59 17.58 -5.18
C VAL A 43 2.46 16.25 -5.91
N GLU A 44 1.60 16.17 -6.92
CA GLU A 44 1.36 14.94 -7.70
C GLU A 44 2.64 14.50 -8.43
N GLY A 45 3.32 15.42 -9.10
CA GLY A 45 4.58 15.14 -9.78
C GLY A 45 5.70 14.68 -8.83
N SER A 46 5.74 15.19 -7.61
CA SER A 46 6.69 14.72 -6.58
C SER A 46 6.38 13.30 -6.11
N ILE A 47 5.11 12.93 -6.00
CA ILE A 47 4.68 11.59 -5.59
C ILE A 47 5.02 10.57 -6.69
N VAL A 48 4.68 10.88 -7.95
CA VAL A 48 4.97 10.00 -9.10
C VAL A 48 6.47 9.73 -9.22
N LYS A 49 7.30 10.78 -9.11
CA LYS A 49 8.76 10.63 -9.11
C LYS A 49 9.26 9.74 -7.97
N ALA A 50 8.75 9.92 -6.75
CA ALA A 50 9.12 9.10 -5.61
C ALA A 50 8.70 7.63 -5.78
N TYR A 51 7.57 7.37 -6.45
CA TYR A 51 7.11 6.01 -6.74
C TYR A 51 7.97 5.34 -7.81
N LEU A 52 8.29 6.06 -8.90
CA LEU A 52 9.17 5.57 -9.96
C LEU A 52 10.55 5.16 -9.43
N VAL A 53 11.17 6.01 -8.59
CA VAL A 53 12.46 5.70 -7.96
C VAL A 53 12.35 4.44 -7.09
N LYS A 54 11.25 4.28 -6.34
CA LYS A 54 11.03 3.11 -5.49
C LYS A 54 10.93 1.83 -6.31
N GLU A 55 10.20 1.84 -7.42
CA GLU A 55 10.08 0.69 -8.34
C GLU A 55 11.41 0.32 -8.99
N ILE A 56 12.19 1.32 -9.43
CA ILE A 56 13.53 1.09 -9.99
C ILE A 56 14.45 0.45 -8.94
N VAL A 57 14.44 0.95 -7.71
CA VAL A 57 15.24 0.40 -6.61
C VAL A 57 14.83 -1.04 -6.29
N TYR A 58 13.54 -1.36 -6.24
CA TYR A 58 13.10 -2.74 -6.02
C TYR A 58 13.45 -3.67 -7.17
N SER A 59 13.30 -3.21 -8.41
CA SER A 59 13.67 -3.97 -9.61
C SER A 59 15.16 -4.25 -9.65
N LEU A 60 15.99 -3.27 -9.26
CA LEU A 60 17.43 -3.45 -9.14
C LEU A 60 17.79 -4.38 -7.98
N LEU A 61 17.14 -4.24 -6.82
CA LEU A 61 17.39 -5.09 -5.65
C LEU A 61 17.03 -6.55 -5.92
N SER A 62 15.91 -6.81 -6.60
CA SER A 62 15.51 -8.16 -6.98
C SER A 62 16.47 -8.75 -8.03
N ALA A 63 16.89 -7.97 -9.02
CA ALA A 63 17.90 -8.38 -9.99
C ALA A 63 19.26 -8.68 -9.32
N LEU A 64 19.66 -7.89 -8.32
CA LEU A 64 20.87 -8.11 -7.54
C LEU A 64 20.77 -9.42 -6.74
N SER A 65 19.64 -9.65 -6.08
CA SER A 65 19.38 -10.87 -5.31
C SER A 65 19.38 -12.13 -6.19
N LEU A 66 18.76 -12.06 -7.38
CA LEU A 66 18.86 -13.11 -8.40
C LEU A 66 20.30 -13.31 -8.87
N ARG A 67 21.07 -12.23 -9.05
CA ARG A 67 22.47 -12.34 -9.46
C ARG A 67 23.35 -12.95 -8.37
N PHE A 68 23.09 -12.68 -7.08
CA PHE A 68 23.75 -13.37 -5.98
C PHE A 68 23.36 -14.84 -5.90
N PHE A 69 22.08 -15.17 -6.12
CA PHE A 69 21.62 -16.55 -6.17
C PHE A 69 22.25 -17.35 -7.32
N VAL A 70 22.36 -16.76 -8.51
CA VAL A 70 23.00 -17.40 -9.67
C VAL A 70 24.51 -17.60 -9.47
N ASN A 71 25.21 -16.60 -8.92
CA ASN A 71 26.67 -16.70 -8.69
C ASN A 71 27.05 -17.47 -7.41
N GLY A 72 26.09 -17.85 -6.57
CA GLY A 72 26.30 -18.66 -5.35
C GLY A 72 26.13 -20.16 -5.56
N THR A 73 25.92 -20.61 -6.80
CA THR A 73 25.71 -22.04 -7.16
C THR A 73 26.91 -22.65 -7.91
N SER A 74 28.12 -22.12 -7.68
CA SER A 74 29.40 -22.68 -8.13
C SER A 74 30.36 -22.87 -6.98
#